data_AF-A0A8H5XXV7-F1
#
_entry.id   AF-A0A8H5XXV7-F1
#
_cell.length_a   1.000
_cell.length_b   1.000
_cell.length_c   1.000
_cell.angle_alpha   90.00
_cell.angle_beta   90.00
_cell.angle_gamma   90.00
#
_symmetry.space_group_name_H-M   'P 1'
#
loop_
_entity.id
_entity.type
_entity.pdbx_description
1 polymer ?
#
loop_
_entity_poly.entity_id
_entity_poly.type
_entity_poly.pdbx_seq_one_letter_code
_entity_poly.pdbx_strand_id
1 'polypeptide(L)'
;MPFSKTPLEVDDVTITSFTVTDIRFPTSLDGVGSDAMHIGTNGSHPYIQLRTNQIDLIGEGIAFSNGRGSELICMALNIFAKRVVGKTMHELTRNMGKTWRYMVSDSQYRWIGPEKSVTHLAVAGGLNAVWDLWGKILGLPVWQIVCEMSPEEIVRCIDFRYITDIITPEEATGMLQKTAKGKEERLKETFDNVAVPAYTTSAGWMAFSGDRMKEVLHETLAQGYKVFKFKVGTSIEADRERLSAVRDVLGYDNGYQIMIDANQASGHSAL
;
A
#
# COMPACT_ATOMS: atom_id res chain seq x y z
N MET A 1 23.39 -19.28 -30.50
CA MET A 1 23.93 -18.41 -29.44
C MET A 1 22.88 -17.34 -29.16
N PRO A 2 22.25 -17.29 -27.98
CA PRO A 2 21.43 -16.15 -27.65
C PRO A 2 22.37 -14.98 -27.38
N PHE A 3 22.13 -13.85 -28.03
CA PHE A 3 22.79 -12.60 -27.72
C PHE A 3 22.66 -12.36 -26.21
N SER A 4 23.79 -12.40 -25.50
CA SER A 4 23.89 -11.91 -24.12
C SER A 4 23.47 -10.44 -24.19
N LYS A 5 22.20 -10.17 -23.86
CA LYS A 5 21.75 -8.80 -23.60
C LYS A 5 22.56 -8.34 -22.40
N THR A 6 23.34 -7.27 -22.56
CA THR A 6 23.91 -6.53 -21.43
C THR A 6 22.80 -6.29 -20.40
N PRO A 7 23.06 -6.47 -19.10
CA PRO A 7 22.09 -6.12 -18.07
C PRO A 7 21.56 -4.70 -18.31
N LEU A 8 20.25 -4.52 -18.24
CA LEU A 8 19.65 -3.21 -18.42
C LEU A 8 19.97 -2.37 -17.19
N GLU A 9 20.74 -1.30 -17.37
CA GLU A 9 21.09 -0.41 -16.27
C GLU A 9 20.06 0.72 -16.12
N VAL A 10 19.91 1.24 -14.91
CA VAL A 10 18.99 2.35 -14.62
C VAL A 10 19.30 3.62 -15.42
N ASP A 11 20.53 3.77 -15.90
CA ASP A 11 20.96 4.89 -16.74
C ASP A 11 20.40 4.83 -18.17
N ASP A 12 20.07 3.64 -18.67
CA ASP A 12 19.59 3.42 -20.04
C ASP A 12 18.06 3.56 -20.18
N VAL A 13 17.37 3.76 -19.07
CA VAL A 13 15.90 3.78 -19.01
C VAL A 13 15.40 5.19 -18.71
N THR A 14 14.69 5.78 -19.67
CA THR A 14 14.05 7.09 -19.56
C THR A 14 12.55 6.93 -19.64
N ILE A 15 11.81 7.57 -18.73
CA ILE A 15 10.34 7.61 -18.80
C ILE A 15 9.94 8.56 -19.92
N THR A 16 9.23 8.07 -20.94
CA THR A 16 8.89 8.83 -22.16
C THR A 16 7.46 9.35 -22.14
N SER A 17 6.54 8.63 -21.49
CA SER A 17 5.13 8.97 -21.42
C SER A 17 4.45 8.19 -20.30
N PHE A 18 3.16 8.44 -20.08
CA PHE A 18 2.37 7.66 -19.15
C PHE A 18 0.92 7.53 -19.64
N THR A 19 0.21 6.57 -19.06
CA THR A 19 -1.24 6.42 -19.22
C THR A 19 -1.86 6.33 -17.84
N VAL A 20 -2.97 7.04 -17.64
CA VAL A 20 -3.79 6.93 -16.42
C VAL A 20 -5.13 6.32 -16.79
N THR A 21 -5.58 5.33 -16.03
CA THR A 21 -6.85 4.63 -16.24
C THR A 21 -7.64 4.62 -14.93
N ASP A 22 -8.92 5.00 -15.01
CA ASP A 22 -9.86 4.91 -13.90
C ASP A 22 -10.53 3.54 -13.92
N ILE A 23 -10.03 2.63 -13.08
CA ILE A 23 -10.54 1.25 -12.99
C ILE A 23 -11.44 1.16 -11.77
N ARG A 24 -12.71 0.75 -11.96
CA ARG A 24 -13.68 0.62 -10.86
C ARG A 24 -14.34 -0.75 -10.89
N PHE A 25 -14.38 -1.40 -9.73
CA PHE A 25 -15.02 -2.69 -9.55
C PHE A 25 -16.35 -2.53 -8.80
N PRO A 26 -17.43 -3.22 -9.22
CA PRO A 26 -18.76 -3.08 -8.64
C PRO A 26 -18.91 -3.85 -7.32
N THR A 27 -17.96 -3.70 -6.39
CA THR A 27 -17.93 -4.42 -5.11
C THR A 27 -19.15 -4.13 -4.23
N SER A 28 -19.88 -3.04 -4.50
CA SER A 28 -21.11 -2.71 -3.79
C SER A 28 -22.24 -3.70 -4.05
N LEU A 29 -22.21 -4.43 -5.17
CA LEU A 29 -23.22 -5.45 -5.48
C LEU A 29 -23.16 -6.63 -4.51
N ASP A 30 -21.95 -6.94 -4.04
CA ASP A 30 -21.70 -8.05 -3.12
C ASP A 30 -21.56 -7.59 -1.67
N GLY A 31 -21.60 -6.28 -1.40
CA GLY A 31 -21.39 -5.72 -0.06
C GLY A 31 -19.93 -5.82 0.46
N VAL A 32 -18.99 -6.20 -0.40
CA VAL A 32 -17.56 -6.32 -0.08
C VAL A 32 -16.98 -4.94 0.21
N GLY A 33 -16.20 -4.83 1.28
CA GLY A 33 -15.56 -3.57 1.68
C GLY A 33 -16.49 -2.62 2.44
N SER A 34 -17.70 -3.04 2.82
CA SER A 34 -18.62 -2.23 3.61
C SER A 34 -18.22 -2.15 5.08
N ASP A 35 -18.41 -0.97 5.67
CA ASP A 35 -18.17 -0.70 7.09
C ASP A 35 -19.19 0.31 7.66
N ALA A 36 -19.04 0.69 8.93
CA ALA A 36 -19.96 1.59 9.62
C ALA A 36 -20.05 3.00 9.01
N MET A 37 -19.01 3.46 8.32
CA MET A 37 -18.97 4.78 7.67
C MET A 37 -19.15 4.70 6.16
N HIS A 38 -18.61 3.65 5.54
CA HIS A 38 -18.57 3.49 4.09
C HIS A 38 -19.46 2.34 3.66
N ILE A 39 -20.69 2.69 3.27
CA ILE A 39 -21.65 1.77 2.66
C ILE A 39 -21.60 1.87 1.14
N GLY A 40 -21.83 0.75 0.44
CA GLY A 40 -21.89 0.73 -1.04
C GLY A 40 -20.57 1.08 -1.73
N THR A 41 -19.44 0.62 -1.19
CA THR A 41 -18.11 0.90 -1.73
C THR A 41 -17.89 0.18 -3.06
N ASN A 42 -17.31 0.88 -4.03
CA ASN A 42 -16.84 0.33 -5.30
C ASN A 42 -15.34 0.48 -5.37
N GLY A 43 -14.60 -0.61 -5.10
CA GLY A 43 -13.14 -0.62 -5.11
C GLY A 43 -12.62 0.00 -6.41
N SER A 44 -12.00 1.16 -6.32
CA SER A 44 -11.61 1.99 -7.45
C SER A 44 -10.11 2.26 -7.37
N HIS A 45 -9.44 2.02 -8.48
CA HIS A 45 -7.99 1.97 -8.60
C HIS A 45 -7.55 2.91 -9.71
N PRO A 46 -7.42 4.22 -9.43
CA PRO A 46 -6.64 5.12 -10.27
C PRO A 46 -5.27 4.51 -10.57
N TYR A 47 -5.12 4.00 -11.78
CA TYR A 47 -4.00 3.17 -12.20
C TYR A 47 -3.14 3.94 -13.20
N ILE A 48 -1.83 3.88 -13.03
CA ILE A 48 -0.86 4.54 -13.89
C ILE A 48 0.13 3.53 -14.46
N GLN A 49 0.43 3.71 -15.75
CA GLN A 49 1.50 3.04 -16.46
C GLN A 49 2.51 4.08 -16.93
N LEU A 50 3.74 4.04 -16.42
CA LEU A 50 4.89 4.81 -16.91
C LEU A 50 5.55 4.03 -18.03
N ARG A 51 5.55 4.59 -19.24
CA ARG A 51 6.18 4.00 -20.42
C ARG A 51 7.60 4.55 -20.56
N THR A 52 8.51 3.73 -21.06
CA THR A 52 9.91 4.09 -21.19
C THR A 52 10.38 4.08 -22.65
N ASN A 53 11.65 4.42 -22.89
CA ASN A 53 12.33 4.19 -24.16
C ASN A 53 12.58 2.70 -24.45
N GLN A 54 12.39 1.81 -23.46
CA GLN A 54 12.42 0.36 -23.60
C GLN A 54 10.99 -0.17 -23.69
N ILE A 55 10.57 -0.61 -24.88
CA ILE A 55 9.15 -0.85 -25.19
C ILE A 55 8.43 -1.83 -24.23
N ASP A 56 9.14 -2.86 -23.76
CA ASP A 56 8.60 -3.92 -22.91
C ASP A 56 8.69 -3.58 -21.41
N LEU A 57 9.25 -2.41 -21.06
CA LEU A 57 9.47 -2.02 -19.68
C LEU A 57 8.52 -0.89 -19.28
N ILE A 58 7.57 -1.25 -18.43
CA ILE A 58 6.48 -0.38 -17.96
C ILE A 58 6.46 -0.38 -16.43
N GLY A 59 6.48 0.81 -15.84
CA GLY A 59 6.27 1.02 -14.41
C GLY A 59 4.80 1.15 -14.07
N GLU A 60 4.32 0.44 -13.06
CA GLU A 60 2.91 0.33 -12.72
C GLU A 60 2.65 0.81 -11.30
N GLY A 61 1.64 1.67 -11.14
CA GLY A 61 1.27 2.22 -9.85
C GLY A 61 -0.23 2.33 -9.70
N ILE A 62 -0.70 2.21 -8.46
CA ILE A 62 -2.11 2.30 -8.11
C ILE A 62 -2.26 3.26 -6.93
N ALA A 63 -3.24 4.16 -7.02
CA ALA A 63 -3.87 4.76 -5.86
C ALA A 63 -5.23 4.10 -5.61
N PHE A 64 -5.78 4.24 -4.41
CA PHE A 64 -7.06 3.62 -4.05
C PHE A 64 -8.11 4.67 -3.70
N SER A 65 -9.35 4.42 -4.13
CA SER A 65 -10.57 5.05 -3.64
C SER A 65 -11.72 4.04 -3.64
N ASN A 66 -12.86 4.41 -3.08
CA ASN A 66 -14.01 3.52 -2.92
C ASN A 66 -15.20 3.87 -3.83
N GLY A 67 -14.96 4.54 -4.97
CA GLY A 67 -15.98 4.83 -5.97
C GLY A 67 -15.88 6.25 -6.52
N ARG A 68 -16.84 7.10 -6.13
CA ARG A 68 -16.84 8.54 -6.50
C ARG A 68 -15.58 9.21 -5.95
N GLY A 69 -15.00 10.14 -6.71
CA GLY A 69 -13.72 10.77 -6.39
C GLY A 69 -12.50 10.07 -6.98
N SER A 70 -12.64 8.84 -7.50
CA SER A 70 -11.59 8.17 -8.29
C SER A 70 -11.14 9.05 -9.47
N GLU A 71 -12.09 9.73 -10.12
CA GLU A 71 -11.84 10.65 -11.22
C GLU A 71 -10.96 11.84 -10.79
N LEU A 72 -11.12 12.34 -9.56
CA LEU A 72 -10.32 13.44 -9.03
C LEU A 72 -8.87 13.01 -8.79
N ILE A 73 -8.68 11.78 -8.30
CA ILE A 73 -7.34 11.20 -8.14
C ILE A 73 -6.70 10.99 -9.51
N CYS A 74 -7.43 10.48 -10.50
CA CYS A 74 -6.92 10.33 -11.87
C CYS A 74 -6.50 11.68 -12.48
N MET A 75 -7.29 12.74 -12.28
CA MET A 75 -6.94 14.09 -12.72
C MET A 75 -5.65 14.59 -12.06
N ALA A 76 -5.53 14.44 -10.73
CA ALA A 76 -4.30 14.80 -10.02
C ALA A 76 -3.10 13.95 -10.49
N LEU A 77 -3.29 12.65 -10.69
CA LEU A 77 -2.25 11.73 -11.15
C LEU A 77 -1.72 12.14 -12.54
N ASN A 78 -2.61 12.54 -13.46
CA ASN A 78 -2.22 13.12 -14.76
C ASN A 78 -1.36 14.39 -14.65
N ILE A 79 -1.50 15.16 -13.57
CA ILE A 79 -0.69 16.36 -13.32
C ILE A 79 0.67 15.97 -12.74
N PHE A 80 0.68 15.16 -11.67
CA PHE A 80 1.91 14.81 -10.97
C PHE A 80 2.81 13.87 -11.79
N ALA A 81 2.26 12.96 -12.57
CA ALA A 81 3.04 12.04 -13.41
C ALA A 81 3.90 12.75 -14.46
N LYS A 82 3.49 13.94 -14.93
CA LYS A 82 4.31 14.75 -15.85
C LYS A 82 5.69 15.10 -15.29
N ARG A 83 5.83 15.13 -13.96
CA ARG A 83 7.10 15.44 -13.30
C ARG A 83 8.17 14.37 -13.52
N VAL A 84 7.78 13.12 -13.76
CA VAL A 84 8.73 12.02 -13.99
C VAL A 84 9.02 11.76 -15.47
N VAL A 85 8.22 12.33 -16.38
CA VAL A 85 8.46 12.23 -17.82
C VAL A 85 9.74 13.00 -18.21
N GLY A 86 10.54 12.37 -19.08
CA GLY A 86 11.83 12.88 -19.54
C GLY A 86 13.00 12.61 -18.58
N LYS A 87 12.75 12.00 -17.42
CA LYS A 87 13.79 11.65 -16.45
C LYS A 87 14.30 10.24 -16.67
N THR A 88 15.59 10.04 -16.43
CA THR A 88 16.16 8.69 -16.38
C THR A 88 15.82 8.02 -15.04
N MET A 89 15.82 6.70 -15.02
CA MET A 89 15.62 5.97 -13.77
C MET A 89 16.79 6.20 -12.82
N HIS A 90 18.03 6.32 -13.31
CA HIS A 90 19.17 6.72 -12.50
C HIS A 90 18.95 8.07 -11.79
N GLU A 91 18.46 9.09 -12.49
CA GLU A 91 18.18 10.41 -11.90
C GLU A 91 17.20 10.34 -10.73
N LEU A 92 16.18 9.48 -10.86
CA LEU A 92 15.12 9.29 -9.88
C LEU A 92 15.56 8.42 -8.70
N THR A 93 16.25 7.31 -8.95
CA THR A 93 16.46 6.26 -7.95
C THR A 93 17.74 6.43 -7.14
N ARG A 94 18.75 7.16 -7.66
CA ARG A 94 20.01 7.43 -6.93
C ARG A 94 19.81 8.16 -5.59
N ASN A 95 18.67 8.85 -5.42
CA ASN A 95 18.28 9.51 -4.17
C ASN A 95 16.75 9.65 -4.10
N MET A 96 16.08 8.59 -3.63
CA MET A 96 14.62 8.58 -3.56
C MET A 96 14.04 9.63 -2.60
N GLY A 97 14.76 10.05 -1.56
CA GLY A 97 14.33 11.15 -0.68
C GLY A 97 14.27 12.50 -1.42
N LYS A 98 15.24 12.77 -2.30
CA LYS A 98 15.19 13.94 -3.20
C LYS A 98 14.09 13.83 -4.24
N THR A 99 13.85 12.63 -4.76
CA THR A 99 12.74 12.38 -5.70
C THR A 99 11.39 12.58 -5.03
N TRP A 100 11.21 12.08 -3.80
CA TRP A 100 10.04 12.37 -2.97
C TRP A 100 9.85 13.88 -2.81
N ARG A 101 10.90 14.58 -2.34
CA ARG A 101 10.87 16.03 -2.16
C ARG A 101 10.44 16.73 -3.44
N TYR A 102 11.03 16.40 -4.58
CA TYR A 102 10.70 16.98 -5.89
C TYR A 102 9.23 16.79 -6.29
N MET A 103 8.64 15.65 -5.94
CA MET A 103 7.23 15.38 -6.21
C MET A 103 6.29 16.21 -5.31
N VAL A 104 6.69 16.50 -4.06
CA VAL A 104 5.84 17.16 -3.06
C VAL A 104 6.21 18.62 -2.76
N SER A 105 7.25 19.19 -3.39
CA SER A 105 7.79 20.51 -3.03
C SER A 105 7.22 21.70 -3.81
N ASP A 106 6.40 21.47 -4.83
CA ASP A 106 5.79 22.57 -5.58
C ASP A 106 4.86 23.40 -4.70
N SER A 107 5.17 24.68 -4.52
CA SER A 107 4.47 25.52 -3.55
C SER A 107 2.97 25.68 -3.85
N GLN A 108 2.58 25.70 -5.13
CA GLN A 108 1.19 25.85 -5.53
C GLN A 108 0.42 24.56 -5.26
N TYR A 109 0.99 23.40 -5.61
CA TYR A 109 0.35 22.12 -5.30
C TYR A 109 0.39 21.76 -3.81
N ARG A 110 1.39 22.23 -3.06
CA ARG A 110 1.43 22.09 -1.60
C ARG A 110 0.27 22.81 -0.93
N TRP A 111 -0.14 23.97 -1.44
CA TRP A 111 -1.21 24.77 -0.85
C TRP A 111 -2.54 24.01 -0.74
N ILE A 112 -2.80 23.09 -1.66
CA ILE A 112 -4.05 22.31 -1.72
C ILE A 112 -3.95 20.94 -1.00
N GLY A 113 -2.82 20.63 -0.37
CA GLY A 113 -2.62 19.45 0.49
C GLY A 113 -2.29 19.89 1.91
N PRO A 114 -1.01 20.17 2.22
CA PRO A 114 0.20 19.50 1.71
C PRO A 114 0.27 18.05 2.24
N GLU A 115 0.85 17.15 1.45
CA GLU A 115 1.15 15.75 1.84
C GLU A 115 -0.06 15.01 2.48
N LYS A 116 -1.27 15.27 1.94
CA LYS A 116 -2.53 14.61 2.32
C LYS A 116 -3.52 14.58 1.17
N SER A 117 -4.59 13.79 1.31
CA SER A 117 -5.75 13.78 0.41
C SER A 117 -5.39 13.46 -1.06
N VAL A 118 -6.22 13.92 -2.01
CA VAL A 118 -6.18 13.59 -3.44
C VAL A 118 -4.82 13.85 -4.08
N THR A 119 -4.16 14.98 -3.77
CA THR A 119 -2.84 15.29 -4.34
C THR A 119 -1.77 14.31 -3.87
N HIS A 120 -1.83 13.88 -2.61
CA HIS A 120 -0.86 12.94 -2.08
C HIS A 120 -1.13 11.50 -2.51
N LEU A 121 -2.40 11.11 -2.68
CA LEU A 121 -2.76 9.85 -3.33
C LEU A 121 -2.22 9.78 -4.76
N ALA A 122 -2.30 10.88 -5.52
CA ALA A 122 -1.70 10.96 -6.85
C ALA A 122 -0.16 10.86 -6.83
N VAL A 123 0.51 11.53 -5.90
CA VAL A 123 1.97 11.38 -5.73
C VAL A 123 2.33 9.92 -5.40
N ALA A 124 1.57 9.26 -4.52
CA ALA A 124 1.79 7.86 -4.17
C ALA A 124 1.66 6.93 -5.39
N GLY A 125 0.60 7.08 -6.20
CA GLY A 125 0.43 6.30 -7.43
C GLY A 125 1.61 6.47 -8.40
N GLY A 126 2.07 7.71 -8.63
CA GLY A 126 3.21 7.98 -9.50
C GLY A 126 4.54 7.46 -8.96
N LEU A 127 4.83 7.64 -7.67
CA LEU A 127 6.08 7.16 -7.06
C LEU A 127 6.13 5.64 -6.92
N ASN A 128 5.00 4.99 -6.65
CA ASN A 128 4.92 3.53 -6.63
C ASN A 128 5.21 2.95 -8.02
N ALA A 129 4.77 3.62 -9.09
CA ALA A 129 5.14 3.22 -10.45
C ALA A 129 6.65 3.38 -10.75
N VAL A 130 7.32 4.35 -10.13
CA VAL A 130 8.79 4.48 -10.20
C VAL A 130 9.47 3.33 -9.45
N TRP A 131 8.99 2.96 -8.26
CA TRP A 131 9.51 1.81 -7.51
C TRP A 131 9.31 0.48 -8.24
N ASP A 132 8.13 0.26 -8.81
CA ASP A 132 7.82 -0.92 -9.62
C ASP A 132 8.73 -0.99 -10.86
N LEU A 133 8.89 0.12 -11.57
CA LEU A 133 9.81 0.21 -12.71
C LEU A 133 11.25 -0.12 -12.29
N TRP A 134 11.69 0.38 -11.13
CA TRP A 134 13.02 0.08 -10.62
C TRP A 134 13.20 -1.42 -10.34
N GLY A 135 12.22 -2.07 -9.71
CA GLY A 135 12.25 -3.52 -9.49
C GLY A 135 12.30 -4.32 -10.78
N LYS A 136 11.52 -3.92 -11.80
CA LYS A 136 11.54 -4.56 -13.12
C LYS A 136 12.86 -4.40 -13.85
N ILE A 137 13.55 -3.27 -13.69
CA ILE A 137 14.90 -3.06 -14.25
C ILE A 137 15.90 -4.02 -13.59
N LEU A 138 15.86 -4.11 -12.25
CA LEU A 138 16.77 -4.95 -11.49
C LEU A 138 16.42 -6.45 -11.54
N GLY A 139 15.22 -6.80 -12.00
CA GLY A 139 14.70 -8.17 -11.91
C GLY A 139 14.42 -8.62 -10.47
N LEU A 140 14.15 -7.66 -9.57
CA LEU A 140 13.94 -7.91 -8.14
C LEU A 140 12.56 -7.44 -7.68
N PRO A 141 11.92 -8.16 -6.73
CA PRO A 141 10.76 -7.61 -6.05
C PRO A 141 11.16 -6.41 -5.18
N VAL A 142 10.30 -5.40 -5.06
CA VAL A 142 10.61 -4.13 -4.38
C VAL A 142 11.12 -4.32 -2.95
N TRP A 143 10.57 -5.28 -2.20
CA TRP A 143 11.02 -5.58 -0.83
C TRP A 143 12.49 -6.00 -0.80
N GLN A 144 12.95 -6.75 -1.80
CA GLN A 144 14.32 -7.21 -1.88
C GLN A 144 15.28 -6.06 -2.24
N ILE A 145 14.86 -5.12 -3.09
CA ILE A 145 15.62 -3.90 -3.37
C ILE A 145 15.91 -3.15 -2.06
N VAL A 146 14.87 -2.90 -1.25
CA VAL A 146 15.02 -2.20 0.03
C VAL A 146 15.85 -3.01 1.01
N CYS A 147 15.67 -4.33 1.04
CA CYS A 147 16.47 -5.19 1.89
C CYS A 147 17.93 -5.24 1.46
N GLU A 148 18.29 -5.13 0.18
CA GLU A 148 19.69 -5.22 -0.28
C GLU A 148 20.47 -3.92 -0.11
N MET A 149 19.78 -2.79 0.05
CA MET A 149 20.38 -1.50 0.37
C MET A 149 21.22 -1.50 1.65
N SER A 150 22.28 -0.69 1.66
CA SER A 150 22.95 -0.29 2.90
C SER A 150 22.00 0.52 3.80
N PRO A 151 22.25 0.57 5.12
CA PRO A 151 21.52 1.46 6.03
C PRO A 151 21.41 2.90 5.51
N GLU A 152 22.51 3.44 4.97
CA GLU A 152 22.61 4.79 4.44
C GLU A 152 21.80 4.96 3.15
N GLU A 153 21.70 3.92 2.32
CA GLU A 153 20.86 3.91 1.11
C GLU A 153 19.36 3.89 1.44
N ILE A 154 18.94 3.11 2.45
CA ILE A 154 17.56 3.14 2.95
C ILE A 154 17.22 4.52 3.49
N VAL A 155 18.09 5.10 4.34
CA VAL A 155 17.90 6.46 4.88
C VAL A 155 17.84 7.51 3.77
N ARG A 156 18.62 7.35 2.70
CA ARG A 156 18.59 8.23 1.51
C ARG A 156 17.25 8.18 0.76
N CYS A 157 16.41 7.18 1.00
CA CYS A 157 15.07 7.11 0.43
C CYS A 157 14.03 7.97 1.17
N ILE A 158 14.37 8.51 2.35
CA ILE A 158 13.44 9.20 3.24
C ILE A 158 13.66 10.72 3.17
N ASP A 159 12.57 11.49 3.10
CA ASP A 159 12.60 12.93 3.35
C ASP A 159 12.37 13.22 4.84
N PHE A 160 13.43 13.54 5.58
CA PHE A 160 13.38 13.77 7.04
C PHE A 160 12.77 15.10 7.47
N ARG A 161 12.32 15.93 6.54
CA ARG A 161 11.70 17.22 6.88
C ARG A 161 10.44 16.97 7.73
N TYR A 162 10.38 17.68 8.85
CA TYR A 162 9.31 17.60 9.87
C TYR A 162 9.31 16.37 10.78
N ILE A 163 10.36 15.54 10.77
CA ILE A 163 10.47 14.39 11.69
C ILE A 163 11.79 14.34 12.49
N THR A 164 12.70 15.30 12.29
CA THR A 164 14.04 15.30 12.92
C THR A 164 14.03 15.55 14.43
N ASP A 165 12.93 16.08 14.97
CA ASP A 165 12.69 16.21 16.40
C ASP A 165 12.39 14.86 17.08
N ILE A 166 12.03 13.84 16.30
CA ILE A 166 11.76 12.48 16.76
C ILE A 166 12.84 11.48 16.31
N ILE A 167 13.32 11.62 15.07
CA ILE A 167 14.32 10.74 14.49
C ILE A 167 15.18 11.47 13.45
N THR A 168 16.48 11.51 13.71
CA THR A 168 17.48 12.05 12.78
C THR A 168 17.93 10.99 11.76
N PRO A 169 18.49 11.40 10.60
CA PRO A 169 19.11 10.46 9.65
C PRO A 169 20.18 9.57 10.28
N GLU A 170 20.98 10.12 11.19
CA GLU A 170 22.06 9.41 11.89
C GLU A 170 21.48 8.35 12.84
N GLU A 171 20.44 8.68 13.59
CA GLU A 171 19.73 7.73 14.47
C GLU A 171 19.06 6.62 13.66
N ALA A 172 18.37 6.96 12.57
CA ALA A 172 17.76 5.97 11.67
C ALA A 172 18.81 5.02 11.07
N THR A 173 19.96 5.55 10.66
CA THR A 173 21.09 4.76 10.16
C THR A 173 21.60 3.80 11.25
N GLY A 174 21.80 4.31 12.47
CA GLY A 174 22.24 3.52 13.61
C GLY A 174 21.24 2.42 14.01
N MET A 175 19.93 2.68 13.88
CA MET A 175 18.89 1.67 14.09
C MET A 175 18.98 0.55 13.04
N LEU A 176 19.13 0.89 11.77
CA LEU A 176 19.25 -0.07 10.67
C LEU A 176 20.54 -0.90 10.74
N GLN A 177 21.66 -0.29 11.14
CA GLN A 177 22.91 -1.01 11.39
C GLN A 177 22.76 -2.06 12.50
N LYS A 178 22.03 -1.73 13.57
CA LYS A 178 21.73 -2.69 14.65
C LYS A 178 20.84 -3.84 14.15
N THR A 179 19.84 -3.56 13.31
CA THR A 179 18.95 -4.60 12.77
C THR A 179 19.58 -5.43 11.66
N ALA A 180 20.74 -5.05 11.10
CA ALA A 180 21.46 -5.87 10.13
C ALA A 180 21.82 -7.27 10.70
N LYS A 181 21.99 -7.39 12.02
CA LYS A 181 22.15 -8.69 12.68
C LYS A 181 20.90 -9.57 12.45
N GLY A 182 21.13 -10.80 11.99
CA GLY A 182 20.06 -11.77 11.70
C GLY A 182 19.30 -11.53 10.40
N LYS A 183 19.78 -10.63 9.53
CA LYS A 183 19.14 -10.35 8.24
C LYS A 183 19.07 -11.58 7.33
N GLU A 184 20.13 -12.39 7.28
CA GLU A 184 20.16 -13.64 6.50
C GLU A 184 19.11 -14.65 6.98
N GLU A 185 18.92 -14.78 8.29
CA GLU A 185 17.91 -15.66 8.87
C GLU A 185 16.49 -15.20 8.53
N ARG A 186 16.20 -13.89 8.65
CA ARG A 186 14.90 -13.32 8.25
C ARG A 186 14.65 -13.41 6.74
N LEU A 187 15.70 -13.33 5.92
CA LEU A 187 15.59 -13.58 4.48
C LEU A 187 15.20 -15.02 4.21
N LYS A 188 15.79 -15.99 4.92
CA LYS A 188 15.38 -17.39 4.82
C LYS A 188 13.91 -17.57 5.21
N GLU A 189 13.48 -17.00 6.34
CA GLU A 189 12.06 -17.01 6.73
C GLU A 189 11.13 -16.41 5.66
N THR A 190 11.62 -15.41 4.91
CA THR A 190 10.86 -14.79 3.82
C THR A 190 10.69 -15.76 2.66
N PHE A 191 11.76 -16.43 2.22
CA PHE A 191 11.70 -17.45 1.17
C PHE A 191 10.93 -18.71 1.59
N ASP A 192 10.93 -19.02 2.88
CA ASP A 192 10.14 -20.09 3.48
C ASP A 192 8.65 -19.69 3.68
N ASN A 193 8.26 -18.46 3.30
CA ASN A 193 6.90 -17.90 3.44
C ASN A 193 6.36 -17.87 4.88
N VAL A 194 7.24 -17.63 5.86
CA VAL A 194 6.87 -17.55 7.29
C VAL A 194 7.22 -16.21 7.95
N ALA A 195 7.89 -15.30 7.23
CA ALA A 195 8.33 -14.01 7.78
C ALA A 195 7.20 -13.03 8.13
N VAL A 196 6.07 -13.08 7.42
CA VAL A 196 4.97 -12.11 7.58
C VAL A 196 3.65 -12.85 7.86
N PRO A 197 3.19 -12.91 9.13
CA PRO A 197 1.90 -13.49 9.44
C PRO A 197 0.77 -12.62 8.88
N ALA A 198 -0.23 -13.26 8.27
CA ALA A 198 -1.39 -12.58 7.70
C ALA A 198 -2.62 -12.67 8.62
N TYR A 199 -3.46 -11.64 8.57
CA TYR A 199 -4.80 -11.63 9.14
C TYR A 199 -5.82 -11.36 8.04
N THR A 200 -7.09 -11.70 8.27
CA THR A 200 -8.16 -11.46 7.31
C THR A 200 -9.27 -10.59 7.87
N THR A 201 -9.88 -9.79 6.99
CA THR A 201 -11.08 -8.98 7.28
C THR A 201 -12.28 -9.44 6.44
N SER A 202 -12.14 -10.51 5.65
CA SER A 202 -13.15 -10.89 4.64
C SER A 202 -14.50 -11.30 5.24
N ALA A 203 -14.51 -12.05 6.35
CA ALA A 203 -15.73 -12.33 7.10
C ALA A 203 -16.24 -11.11 7.87
N GLY A 204 -15.44 -10.05 7.93
CA GLY A 204 -15.64 -8.88 8.77
C GLY A 204 -16.52 -7.79 8.18
N TRP A 205 -16.84 -7.83 6.88
CA TRP A 205 -17.62 -6.78 6.23
C TRP A 205 -18.99 -6.59 6.88
N MET A 206 -19.43 -5.33 6.98
CA MET A 206 -20.66 -4.99 7.69
C MET A 206 -21.90 -5.57 6.99
N ALA A 207 -21.89 -5.63 5.66
CA ALA A 207 -22.93 -6.27 4.87
C ALA A 207 -23.00 -7.79 5.03
N PHE A 208 -21.96 -8.44 5.56
CA PHE A 208 -21.97 -9.88 5.81
C PHE A 208 -22.50 -10.11 7.21
N SER A 209 -23.74 -10.60 7.33
CA SER A 209 -24.38 -10.93 8.60
C SER A 209 -24.91 -12.37 8.59
N GLY A 210 -25.30 -12.87 9.77
CA GLY A 210 -25.89 -14.20 9.93
C GLY A 210 -25.05 -15.32 9.30
N ASP A 211 -25.69 -16.13 8.47
CA ASP A 211 -25.07 -17.32 7.85
C ASP A 211 -23.92 -16.95 6.92
N ARG A 212 -24.03 -15.87 6.15
CA ARG A 212 -22.96 -15.48 5.21
C ARG A 212 -21.66 -15.14 5.92
N MET A 213 -21.74 -14.47 7.07
CA MET A 213 -20.55 -14.18 7.89
C MET A 213 -19.89 -15.47 8.38
N LYS A 214 -20.69 -16.43 8.86
CA LYS A 214 -20.20 -17.71 9.39
C LYS A 214 -19.57 -18.55 8.28
N GLU A 215 -20.18 -18.61 7.09
CA GLU A 215 -19.62 -19.26 5.92
C GLU A 215 -18.22 -18.75 5.60
N VAL A 216 -18.07 -17.43 5.40
CA VAL A 216 -16.77 -16.82 5.06
C VAL A 216 -15.76 -16.98 6.20
N LEU A 217 -16.22 -16.99 7.46
CA LEU A 217 -15.36 -17.26 8.61
C LEU A 217 -14.83 -18.71 8.58
N HIS A 218 -15.68 -19.69 8.28
CA HIS A 218 -15.24 -21.08 8.11
C HIS A 218 -14.31 -21.26 6.90
N GLU A 219 -14.59 -20.60 5.77
CA GLU A 219 -13.71 -20.62 4.60
C GLU A 219 -12.31 -20.07 4.94
N THR A 220 -12.25 -18.96 5.65
CA THR A 220 -10.96 -18.34 6.03
C THR A 220 -10.24 -19.11 7.13
N LEU A 221 -10.95 -19.78 8.05
CA LEU A 221 -10.34 -20.74 8.97
C LEU A 221 -9.72 -21.93 8.23
N ALA A 222 -10.41 -22.47 7.22
CA ALA A 222 -9.90 -23.57 6.40
C ALA A 222 -8.63 -23.18 5.61
N GLN A 223 -8.45 -21.88 5.32
CA GLN A 223 -7.22 -21.34 4.72
C GLN A 223 -6.07 -21.15 5.73
N GLY A 224 -6.29 -21.42 7.02
CA GLY A 224 -5.26 -21.38 8.06
C GLY A 224 -5.11 -20.02 8.76
N TYR A 225 -6.00 -19.05 8.53
CA TYR A 225 -5.97 -17.78 9.26
C TYR A 225 -6.21 -17.99 10.75
N LYS A 226 -5.44 -17.29 11.58
CA LYS A 226 -5.59 -17.30 13.05
C LYS A 226 -6.05 -15.96 13.62
N VAL A 227 -6.03 -14.92 12.80
CA VAL A 227 -6.29 -13.55 13.21
C VAL A 227 -7.33 -12.95 12.27
N PHE A 228 -8.41 -12.43 12.87
CA PHE A 228 -9.60 -11.98 12.15
C PHE A 228 -9.97 -10.56 12.59
N LYS A 229 -10.47 -9.74 11.66
CA LYS A 229 -10.98 -8.39 11.94
C LYS A 229 -12.43 -8.27 11.52
N PHE A 230 -13.28 -7.69 12.39
CA PHE A 230 -14.70 -7.47 12.12
C PHE A 230 -15.05 -5.98 12.22
N LYS A 231 -15.91 -5.51 11.30
CA LYS A 231 -16.42 -4.15 11.33
C LYS A 231 -17.46 -4.00 12.44
N VAL A 232 -17.39 -2.88 13.15
CA VAL A 232 -18.29 -2.51 14.26
C VAL A 232 -18.66 -1.02 14.15
N GLY A 233 -19.53 -0.52 15.02
CA GLY A 233 -19.76 0.92 15.20
C GLY A 233 -21.09 1.44 14.67
N THR A 234 -21.99 0.56 14.19
CA THR A 234 -23.36 0.95 13.81
C THR A 234 -24.32 0.95 15.00
N SER A 235 -24.21 -0.02 15.90
CA SER A 235 -24.99 -0.15 17.14
C SER A 235 -24.29 -1.13 18.07
N ILE A 236 -24.26 -0.82 19.37
CA ILE A 236 -23.67 -1.68 20.39
C ILE A 236 -24.38 -3.04 20.42
N GLU A 237 -25.70 -3.06 20.29
CA GLU A 237 -26.51 -4.28 20.30
C GLU A 237 -26.16 -5.17 19.11
N ALA A 238 -26.11 -4.60 17.90
CA ALA A 238 -25.74 -5.32 16.68
C ALA A 238 -24.30 -5.85 16.74
N ASP A 239 -23.37 -5.02 17.25
CA ASP A 239 -21.97 -5.41 17.40
C ASP A 239 -21.82 -6.55 18.41
N ARG A 240 -22.58 -6.51 19.53
CA ARG A 240 -22.60 -7.60 20.52
C ARG A 240 -23.12 -8.89 19.92
N GLU A 241 -24.25 -8.86 19.21
CA GLU A 241 -24.83 -10.04 18.56
C GLU A 241 -23.85 -10.64 17.55
N ARG A 242 -23.26 -9.79 16.69
CA ARG A 242 -22.27 -10.21 15.69
C ARG A 242 -21.06 -10.87 16.34
N LEU A 243 -20.46 -10.22 17.33
CA LEU A 243 -19.25 -10.72 17.98
C LEU A 243 -19.52 -11.98 18.82
N SER A 244 -20.72 -12.10 19.41
CA SER A 244 -21.17 -13.35 20.04
C SER A 244 -21.23 -14.49 19.00
N ALA A 245 -21.85 -14.27 17.85
CA ALA A 245 -21.94 -15.29 16.80
C ALA A 245 -20.56 -15.68 16.22
N VAL A 246 -19.63 -14.73 16.09
CA VAL A 246 -18.23 -15.02 15.72
C VAL A 246 -17.57 -15.90 16.78
N ARG A 247 -17.82 -15.60 18.05
CA ARG A 247 -17.22 -16.33 19.17
C ARG A 247 -17.79 -17.73 19.31
N ASP A 248 -19.04 -17.96 18.97
CA ASP A 248 -19.63 -19.30 18.88
C ASP A 248 -18.89 -20.17 17.85
N VAL A 249 -18.40 -19.57 16.76
CA VAL A 249 -17.62 -20.28 15.73
C VAL A 249 -16.16 -20.49 16.15
N LEU A 250 -15.49 -19.46 16.64
CA LEU A 250 -14.06 -19.51 16.98
C LEU A 250 -13.78 -20.18 18.34
N GLY A 251 -14.76 -20.16 19.23
CA GLY A 251 -14.60 -20.50 20.64
C GLY A 251 -13.73 -19.49 21.41
N TYR A 252 -13.61 -19.76 22.69
CA TYR A 252 -12.66 -19.09 23.59
C TYR A 252 -11.37 -19.93 23.69
N ASP A 253 -10.23 -19.26 23.90
CA ASP A 253 -8.94 -19.89 24.22
C ASP A 253 -8.37 -20.89 23.19
N ASN A 254 -8.83 -20.83 21.93
CA ASN A 254 -8.38 -21.71 20.84
C ASN A 254 -7.23 -21.14 19.98
N GLY A 255 -6.53 -20.11 20.47
CA GLY A 255 -5.44 -19.45 19.74
C GLY A 255 -5.88 -18.54 18.58
N TYR A 256 -7.18 -18.22 18.48
CA TYR A 256 -7.71 -17.25 17.52
C TYR A 256 -7.79 -15.85 18.13
N GLN A 257 -7.32 -14.86 17.38
CA GLN A 257 -7.40 -13.45 17.76
C GLN A 257 -8.48 -12.72 16.97
N ILE A 258 -9.30 -11.94 17.68
CA ILE A 258 -10.33 -11.07 17.11
C ILE A 258 -9.91 -9.62 17.29
N MET A 259 -9.94 -8.87 16.20
CA MET A 259 -9.81 -7.42 16.16
C MET A 259 -11.13 -6.79 15.71
N ILE A 260 -11.36 -5.55 16.10
CA ILE A 260 -12.53 -4.78 15.68
C ILE A 260 -12.11 -3.48 15.00
N ASP A 261 -12.93 -2.99 14.08
CA ASP A 261 -12.66 -1.79 13.30
C ASP A 261 -13.94 -0.95 13.17
N ALA A 262 -13.96 0.20 13.84
CA ALA A 262 -15.10 1.11 13.86
C ALA A 262 -15.06 2.15 12.73
N ASN A 263 -14.01 2.15 11.90
CA ASN A 263 -13.88 3.06 10.76
C ASN A 263 -14.12 4.55 11.07
N GLN A 264 -13.76 5.01 12.27
CA GLN A 264 -13.94 6.41 12.72
C GLN A 264 -15.41 6.81 13.00
N ALA A 265 -16.35 5.87 13.11
CA ALA A 265 -17.77 6.14 13.31
C ALA A 265 -18.14 6.71 14.70
N SER A 266 -17.25 6.61 15.69
CA SER A 266 -17.53 6.99 17.07
C SER A 266 -16.98 8.38 17.41
N GLY A 267 -17.79 9.20 18.10
CA GLY A 267 -17.36 10.46 18.72
C GLY A 267 -16.99 10.29 20.19
N HIS A 268 -16.16 11.19 20.73
CA HIS A 268 -15.67 11.13 22.12
C HIS A 268 -16.78 11.21 23.20
N SER A 269 -18.00 11.61 22.82
CA SER A 269 -19.17 11.74 23.68
C SER A 269 -20.04 10.48 23.80
N ALA A 270 -19.60 9.35 23.23
CA ALA A 270 -20.36 8.09 23.20
C ALA A 270 -19.82 7.00 24.14
N LEU A 271 -18.94 7.37 25.08
CA LEU A 271 -18.43 6.54 26.19
C LEU A 271 -18.87 7.14 27.53
#